data_AF-A0A0T9F7E9-F1
#
_entry.id   AF-A0A0T9F7E9-F1
#
_cell.length_a   1.000
_cell.length_b   1.000
_cell.length_c   1.000
_cell.angle_alpha   90.00
_cell.angle_beta   90.00
_cell.angle_gamma   90.00
#
_symmetry.space_group_name_H-M   'P 1'
#
loop_
_entity.id
_entity.type
_entity.pdbx_description
1 polymer ?
#
loop_
_entity_poly.entity_id
_entity_poly.type
_entity_poly.pdbx_seq_one_letter_code
_entity_poly.pdbx_strand_id
1 'polypeptide(L)'
;MAFWFFLAQLNLILAAINLLPLLPFDGGHIAVAVFERIRNMVRSARGKVAAAPVNYLKLLPATYVVLVLVVGYMLLTVTADLVNPIRLFQ
;
A
#
# COMPACT_ATOMS: atom_id res chain seq x y z
N MET A 1 -24.02 -9.77 19.52
CA MET A 1 -22.76 -10.46 19.17
C MET A 1 -22.35 -10.26 17.72
N ALA A 2 -23.21 -10.55 16.73
CA ALA A 2 -22.88 -10.40 15.29
C ALA A 2 -22.37 -9.00 14.89
N PHE A 3 -22.95 -7.94 15.45
CA PHE A 3 -22.51 -6.56 15.21
C PHE A 3 -21.03 -6.32 15.57
N TRP A 4 -20.59 -6.80 16.73
CA TRP A 4 -19.20 -6.64 17.17
C TRP A 4 -18.22 -7.41 16.30
N PHE A 5 -18.59 -8.62 15.84
CA PHE A 5 -17.78 -9.39 14.91
C PHE A 5 -17.66 -8.70 13.55
N PHE A 6 -18.75 -8.10 13.04
CA PHE A 6 -18.71 -7.31 11.81
C PHE A 6 -17.75 -6.12 11.95
N LEU A 7 -17.84 -5.36 13.04
CA LEU A 7 -16.93 -4.24 13.30
C LEU A 7 -15.48 -4.71 13.42
N ALA A 8 -15.22 -5.83 14.10
CA ALA A 8 -13.88 -6.38 14.22
C ALA A 8 -13.30 -6.74 12.84
N GLN A 9 -14.11 -7.37 11.98
CA GLN A 9 -13.70 -7.76 10.64
C GLN A 9 -13.45 -6.56 9.73
N LEU A 10 -14.32 -5.54 9.80
CA LEU A 10 -14.14 -4.28 9.08
C LEU A 10 -12.84 -3.58 9.52
N ASN A 11 -12.60 -3.47 10.84
CA ASN A 11 -11.38 -2.85 11.36
C ASN A 11 -10.13 -3.62 10.94
N LEU A 12 -10.17 -4.95 10.93
CA LEU A 12 -9.04 -5.78 10.49
C LEU A 12 -8.73 -5.53 9.00
N ILE A 13 -9.74 -5.44 8.15
CA ILE A 13 -9.57 -5.12 6.73
C ILE A 13 -8.99 -3.71 6.55
N LEU A 14 -9.54 -2.70 7.25
CA LEU A 14 -9.00 -1.33 7.19
C LEU A 14 -7.55 -1.27 7.67
N ALA A 15 -7.22 -1.97 8.76
CA ALA A 15 -5.86 -2.06 9.25
C ALA A 15 -4.92 -2.71 8.21
N ALA A 16 -5.34 -3.82 7.61
CA ALA A 16 -4.57 -4.51 6.59
C ALA A 16 -4.33 -3.65 5.34
N ILE A 17 -5.35 -2.92 4.86
CA ILE A 17 -5.21 -1.99 3.73
C ILE A 17 -4.27 -0.84 4.12
N ASN A 18 -4.40 -0.26 5.31
CA ASN A 18 -3.52 0.80 5.79
C ASN A 18 -2.07 0.35 5.98
N LEU A 19 -1.80 -0.93 6.14
CA LEU A 19 -0.45 -1.49 6.21
C LEU A 19 0.23 -1.65 4.85
N LEU A 20 -0.49 -1.41 3.73
CA LEU A 20 0.12 -1.45 2.40
C LEU A 20 1.20 -0.37 2.24
N PRO A 21 2.35 -0.69 1.61
CA PRO A 21 3.49 0.22 1.48
C PRO A 21 3.29 1.25 0.36
N LEU A 22 2.22 2.05 0.45
CA LEU A 22 1.83 3.09 -0.49
C LEU A 22 1.62 4.39 0.29
N LEU A 23 2.10 5.55 -0.20
CA LEU A 23 2.04 6.82 0.55
C LEU A 23 0.65 7.30 1.00
N PRO A 24 -0.49 7.02 0.32
CA PRO A 24 -1.80 7.35 0.90
C PRO A 24 -2.14 6.54 2.15
N PHE A 25 -1.46 5.41 2.37
CA PHE A 25 -1.64 4.53 3.51
C PHE A 25 -0.50 4.71 4.52
N ASP A 26 -0.78 4.41 5.79
CA ASP A 26 0.20 4.56 6.87
C ASP A 26 1.43 3.64 6.68
N GLY A 27 1.24 2.48 6.06
CA GLY A 27 2.28 1.53 5.69
C GLY A 27 3.34 2.12 4.75
N GLY A 28 2.98 3.11 3.92
CA GLY A 28 3.93 3.84 3.09
C GLY A 28 4.92 4.67 3.93
N HIS A 29 4.43 5.31 4.98
CA HIS A 29 5.28 6.06 5.91
C HIS A 29 6.19 5.13 6.72
N ILE A 30 5.64 4.00 7.16
CA ILE A 30 6.41 2.94 7.85
C ILE A 30 7.52 2.41 6.92
N ALA A 31 7.21 2.10 5.66
CA ALA A 31 8.19 1.62 4.70
C ALA A 31 9.35 2.61 4.49
N VAL A 32 9.04 3.89 4.35
CA VAL A 32 10.06 4.95 4.23
C VAL A 32 10.88 5.08 5.50
N ALA A 33 10.26 5.11 6.68
CA ALA A 33 10.97 5.20 7.96
C ALA A 33 11.89 4.00 8.21
N VAL A 34 11.42 2.78 7.88
CA VAL A 34 12.21 1.56 7.95
C VAL A 34 13.41 1.64 6.99
N PHE A 35 13.18 2.07 5.74
CA PHE A 35 14.24 2.27 4.77
C PHE A 35 15.28 3.29 5.25
N GLU A 36 14.85 4.44 5.77
CA GLU A 36 15.73 5.46 6.32
C GLU A 36 16.57 4.92 7.47
N ARG A 37 15.96 4.17 8.38
CA ARG A 37 16.64 3.57 9.52
C ARG A 37 17.67 2.54 9.07
N ILE A 38 17.31 1.62 8.19
CA ILE A 38 18.25 0.62 7.63
C ILE A 38 19.42 1.32 6.92
N ARG A 39 19.12 2.29 6.05
CA ARG A 39 20.12 3.09 5.33
C ARG A 39 21.07 3.79 6.30
N ASN A 40 20.56 4.42 7.34
CA ASN A 40 21.36 5.14 8.32
C ASN A 40 22.17 4.19 9.22
N MET A 41 21.64 3.01 9.57
CA MET A 41 22.40 1.98 10.28
C MET A 41 23.62 1.52 9.46
N VAL A 42 23.43 1.27 8.16
CA VAL A 42 24.53 0.89 7.25
C VAL A 42 25.54 2.03 7.10
N ARG A 43 25.09 3.28 7.00
CA ARG A 43 25.99 4.45 6.94
C ARG A 43 26.79 4.62 8.21
N SER A 44 26.14 4.48 9.37
CA SER A 44 26.78 4.55 10.69
C SER A 44 27.82 3.45 10.86
N ALA A 45 27.51 2.21 10.45
CA ALA A 45 28.47 1.11 10.46
C ALA A 45 29.69 1.36 9.56
N ARG A 46 29.55 2.20 8.53
CA ARG A 46 30.64 2.65 7.64
C ARG A 46 31.28 3.97 8.09
N GLY A 47 31.01 4.44 9.31
CA GLY A 47 31.55 5.70 9.85
C GLY A 47 31.02 6.97 9.17
N LYS A 48 29.94 6.88 8.39
CA LYS A 48 29.35 8.02 7.68
C LYS A 48 28.18 8.60 8.49
N VAL A 49 28.07 9.92 8.49
CA VAL A 49 26.91 10.64 9.03
C VAL A 49 25.61 10.23 8.32
N ALA A 50 24.50 10.31 9.08
CA ALA A 50 23.15 10.03 8.61
C ALA A 50 22.82 10.83 7.33
N ALA A 51 22.06 10.23 6.43
CA ALA A 51 21.61 10.92 5.21
C ALA A 51 20.38 11.78 5.48
N ALA A 52 20.13 12.76 4.61
CA ALA A 52 18.94 13.60 4.66
C ALA A 52 17.64 12.76 4.57
N PRO A 53 16.53 13.25 5.16
CA PRO A 53 15.22 12.61 5.03
C PRO A 53 14.83 12.41 3.56
N VAL A 54 14.13 11.33 3.30
CA VAL A 54 13.57 11.02 1.99
C VAL A 54 12.46 12.01 1.68
N ASN A 55 12.50 12.61 0.49
CA ASN A 55 11.46 13.54 0.07
C ASN A 55 10.25 12.76 -0.46
N TYR A 56 9.16 12.79 0.31
CA TYR A 56 7.88 12.16 -0.01
C TYR A 56 7.29 12.61 -1.35
N LEU A 57 7.48 13.88 -1.73
CA LEU A 57 6.98 14.41 -3.01
C LEU A 57 7.59 13.67 -4.21
N LYS A 58 8.83 13.17 -4.07
CA LYS A 58 9.48 12.38 -5.13
C LYS A 58 8.92 10.96 -5.22
N LEU A 59 8.24 10.47 -4.20
CA LEU A 59 7.59 9.16 -4.17
C LEU A 59 6.14 9.20 -4.65
N LEU A 60 5.52 10.40 -4.71
CA LEU A 60 4.16 10.57 -5.22
C LEU A 60 3.97 10.06 -6.66
N PRO A 61 4.86 10.33 -7.64
CA PRO A 61 4.68 9.80 -9.00
C PRO A 61 4.61 8.27 -9.03
N ALA A 62 5.48 7.59 -8.28
CA ALA A 62 5.46 6.14 -8.19
C ALA A 62 4.17 5.62 -7.54
N THR A 63 3.70 6.33 -6.51
CA THR A 63 2.43 6.03 -5.84
C THR A 63 1.25 6.16 -6.79
N TYR A 64 1.21 7.22 -7.61
CA TYR A 64 0.16 7.41 -8.61
C TYR A 64 0.16 6.33 -9.69
N VAL A 65 1.34 5.88 -10.14
CA VAL A 65 1.42 4.76 -11.09
C VAL A 65 0.77 3.50 -10.52
N VAL A 66 1.12 3.12 -9.28
CA VAL A 66 0.51 1.95 -8.64
C VAL A 66 -1.00 2.14 -8.45
N LEU A 67 -1.43 3.34 -8.06
CA LEU A 67 -2.84 3.63 -7.82
C LEU A 67 -3.66 3.54 -9.12
N VAL A 68 -3.14 4.09 -10.22
CA VAL A 68 -3.76 3.96 -11.56
C VAL A 68 -3.83 2.51 -12.01
N LEU A 69 -2.77 1.71 -11.77
CA LEU A 69 -2.78 0.28 -12.10
C LEU A 69 -3.84 -0.49 -11.31
N VAL A 70 -3.90 -0.27 -9.99
CA VAL A 70 -4.86 -0.97 -9.12
C VAL A 70 -6.30 -0.57 -9.46
N VAL A 71 -6.57 0.74 -9.58
CA VAL A 71 -7.91 1.24 -9.91
C VAL A 71 -8.30 0.81 -11.33
N GLY A 72 -7.37 0.92 -12.29
CA GLY A 72 -7.59 0.50 -13.67
C GLY A 72 -7.89 -0.99 -13.77
N TYR A 73 -7.11 -1.84 -13.08
CA TYR A 73 -7.36 -3.27 -13.00
C TYR A 73 -8.74 -3.56 -12.39
N MET A 74 -9.09 -2.90 -11.29
CA MET A 74 -10.37 -3.11 -10.61
C MET A 74 -11.55 -2.70 -11.50
N LEU A 75 -11.43 -1.60 -12.24
CA LEU A 75 -12.43 -1.20 -13.25
C LEU A 75 -12.54 -2.22 -14.39
N LEU A 76 -11.41 -2.73 -14.89
CA LEU A 76 -11.40 -3.77 -15.93
C LEU A 76 -12.08 -5.05 -15.45
N THR A 77 -11.80 -5.52 -14.23
CA THR A 77 -12.44 -6.74 -13.71
C THR A 77 -13.93 -6.55 -13.50
N VAL A 78 -14.34 -5.42 -12.89
CA VAL A 78 -15.76 -5.12 -12.66
C VAL A 78 -16.52 -5.01 -13.99
N THR A 79 -15.94 -4.35 -14.99
CA THR A 79 -16.55 -4.23 -16.31
C THR A 79 -16.59 -5.58 -17.04
N ALA A 80 -15.54 -6.40 -16.93
CA ALA A 80 -15.51 -7.75 -17.50
C ALA A 80 -16.61 -8.64 -16.89
N ASP A 81 -16.77 -8.63 -15.57
CA ASP A 81 -17.81 -9.40 -14.87
C ASP A 81 -19.22 -8.95 -15.28
N LEU A 82 -19.41 -7.66 -15.57
CA LEU A 82 -20.69 -7.11 -16.02
C LEU A 82 -21.02 -7.46 -17.48
N VAL A 83 -20.02 -7.39 -18.38
CA VAL A 83 -20.22 -7.54 -19.83
C VAL A 83 -20.16 -9.00 -20.27
N ASN A 84 -19.24 -9.79 -19.71
CA ASN A 84 -19.05 -11.20 -20.04
C ASN A 84 -18.91 -12.04 -18.77
N PRO A 85 -20.01 -12.24 -18.03
CA PRO A 85 -19.98 -13.00 -16.79
C PRO A 85 -19.52 -14.43 -17.05
N ILE A 86 -18.62 -14.91 -16.19
CA ILE A 86 -18.09 -16.28 -16.25
C ILE A 86 -19.26 -17.27 -16.10
N ARG A 87 -19.46 -18.12 -17.12
CA ARG A 87 -20.46 -19.19 -17.09
C ARG A 87 -19.81 -20.47 -16.59
N LEU A 88 -20.11 -20.84 -15.34
CA LEU A 88 -19.48 -21.95 -14.63
C LEU A 88 -19.94 -23.35 -15.10
N PHE A 89 -20.97 -23.45 -15.97
CA PHE A 89 -21.64 -24.71 -16.31
C PHE A 89 -21.95 -24.88 -17.81
N GLN A 90 -21.12 -24.36 -18.71
CA GLN A 90 -21.15 -24.71 -20.14
C GLN A 90 -19.96 -25.57 -20.53
#